data_AF-A0AB34HQV0-F1
#
_entry.id   AF-A0AB34HQV0-F1
#
_cell.length_a   1.000
_cell.length_b   1.000
_cell.length_c   1.000
_cell.angle_alpha   90.00
_cell.angle_beta   90.00
_cell.angle_gamma   90.00
#
_symmetry.space_group_name_H-M   'P 1'
#
loop_
_entity.id
_entity.type
_entity.pdbx_description
1 polymer ?
#
loop_
_entity_poly.entity_id
_entity_poly.type
_entity_poly.pdbx_seq_one_letter_code
_entity_poly.pdbx_strand_id
1 'polypeptide(L)'
;MPIAGKGPLVNASLRAAKQADWRIKLYAVEKHPNAVVTLENWQFEEWGSQVTAVSSDMWEWVAPEKAGIIVTPISSSKLYNEVRACREKDRDPEAQFEMLYVVRLHDFHQLSAPQPCFTFSHPNRDPMIDNNRYCTLEFPQPITVREGQTTCVRFWRCSNSKMVWYEWAVTAPVCSAIQNPTGRSYTIGL
;
A
#
# COMPACT_ATOMS: atom_id res chain seq x y z
N MET A 1 -10.76 2.38 2.34
CA MET A 1 -10.02 1.81 1.18
C MET A 1 -10.43 2.65 -0.03
N PRO A 2 -9.53 3.09 -0.93
CA PRO A 2 -9.95 3.97 -2.01
C PRO A 2 -10.98 3.27 -2.92
N ILE A 3 -12.00 4.01 -3.35
CA ILE A 3 -12.93 3.59 -4.39
C ILE A 3 -12.16 3.29 -5.70
N ALA A 4 -12.58 2.24 -6.42
CA ALA A 4 -11.85 1.77 -7.60
C ALA A 4 -11.87 2.76 -8.77
N GLY A 5 -12.84 3.68 -8.81
CA GLY A 5 -13.03 4.61 -9.92
C GLY A 5 -13.15 3.85 -11.24
N LYS A 6 -12.43 4.30 -12.27
CA LYS A 6 -12.38 3.63 -13.58
C LYS A 6 -11.27 2.56 -13.71
N GLY A 7 -10.69 2.10 -12.60
CA GLY A 7 -9.70 1.02 -12.59
C GLY A 7 -8.20 1.34 -12.71
N PRO A 8 -7.69 2.59 -12.65
CA PRO A 8 -6.24 2.81 -12.76
C PRO A 8 -5.44 2.17 -11.60
N LEU A 9 -6.01 2.17 -10.39
CA LEU A 9 -5.41 1.51 -9.22
C LEU A 9 -5.46 -0.02 -9.29
N VAL A 10 -6.50 -0.58 -9.91
CA VAL A 10 -6.61 -2.03 -10.17
C VAL A 10 -5.48 -2.47 -11.09
N ASN A 11 -5.31 -1.77 -12.21
CA ASN A 11 -4.23 -2.01 -13.17
C ASN A 11 -2.83 -1.87 -12.54
N ALA A 12 -2.63 -0.85 -11.69
CA ALA A 12 -1.37 -0.69 -10.97
C ALA A 12 -1.10 -1.87 -10.03
N SER A 13 -2.12 -2.33 -9.30
CA SER A 13 -2.01 -3.44 -8.34
C SER A 13 -1.70 -4.79 -9.02
N LEU A 14 -2.39 -5.11 -10.12
CA LEU A 14 -2.11 -6.33 -10.91
C LEU A 14 -0.67 -6.37 -11.42
N ARG A 15 -0.18 -5.23 -11.92
CA ARG A 15 1.21 -5.11 -12.40
C ARG A 15 2.23 -5.29 -11.27
N ALA A 16 2.00 -4.65 -10.12
CA ALA A 16 2.87 -4.77 -8.96
C ALA A 16 2.95 -6.23 -8.46
N ALA A 17 1.82 -6.93 -8.40
CA ALA A 17 1.77 -8.32 -7.99
C ALA A 17 2.49 -9.27 -8.95
N LYS A 18 2.26 -9.13 -10.27
CA LYS A 18 2.99 -9.92 -11.28
C LYS A 18 4.50 -9.76 -11.16
N GLN A 19 4.95 -8.56 -10.81
CA GLN A 19 6.36 -8.26 -10.66
C GLN A 19 6.98 -8.76 -9.35
N ALA A 20 6.22 -8.75 -8.26
CA ALA A 20 6.64 -9.33 -6.99
C ALA A 20 6.52 -10.88 -6.98
N ASP A 21 6.24 -11.49 -8.13
CA ASP A 21 5.87 -12.90 -8.30
C ASP A 21 4.83 -13.36 -7.26
N TRP A 22 3.86 -12.49 -6.99
CA TRP A 22 2.85 -12.70 -5.96
C TRP A 22 1.48 -12.87 -6.59
N ARG A 23 0.75 -13.89 -6.13
CA ARG A 23 -0.65 -14.08 -6.55
C ARG A 23 -1.55 -13.21 -5.69
N ILE A 24 -2.27 -12.30 -6.33
CA ILE A 24 -3.31 -11.49 -5.68
C ILE A 24 -4.67 -11.77 -6.30
N LYS A 25 -5.69 -11.64 -5.46
CA LYS A 25 -7.10 -11.56 -5.84
C LYS A 25 -7.58 -10.16 -5.48
N LEU A 26 -8.23 -9.47 -6.42
CA LEU A 26 -8.64 -8.07 -6.24
C LEU A 26 -10.15 -7.94 -6.29
N TYR A 27 -10.68 -7.07 -5.43
CA TYR A 27 -12.06 -6.61 -5.49
C TYR A 27 -12.04 -5.11 -5.80
N ALA A 28 -12.64 -4.74 -6.93
CA ALA A 28 -12.79 -3.36 -7.37
C ALA A 28 -14.17 -2.84 -6.93
N VAL A 29 -14.24 -2.34 -5.69
CA VAL A 29 -15.48 -1.84 -5.09
C VAL A 29 -15.74 -0.41 -5.52
N GLU A 30 -16.91 -0.16 -6.09
CA GLU A 30 -17.34 1.15 -6.56
C GLU A 30 -18.86 1.28 -6.44
N LYS A 31 -19.33 2.43 -5.97
CA LYS A 31 -20.77 2.71 -5.82
C LYS A 31 -21.34 3.47 -7.01
N HIS A 32 -20.50 4.18 -7.77
CA HIS A 32 -20.96 4.99 -8.88
C HIS A 32 -21.23 4.12 -10.11
N PRO A 33 -22.48 4.00 -10.60
CA PRO A 33 -22.85 3.05 -11.65
C PRO A 33 -22.07 3.24 -12.96
N ASN A 34 -21.82 4.48 -13.37
CA ASN A 34 -21.05 4.75 -14.59
C ASN A 34 -19.60 4.23 -14.53
N ALA A 35 -19.00 4.22 -13.34
CA ALA A 35 -17.66 3.68 -13.14
C ALA A 35 -17.69 2.15 -13.07
N VAL A 36 -18.71 1.58 -12.42
CA VAL A 36 -18.95 0.13 -12.37
C VAL A 36 -19.04 -0.48 -13.77
N VAL A 37 -19.80 0.12 -14.70
CA VAL A 37 -19.89 -0.37 -16.09
C VAL A 37 -18.50 -0.44 -16.75
N THR A 38 -17.65 0.55 -16.46
CA THR A 38 -16.26 0.54 -16.97
C THR A 38 -15.48 -0.63 -16.35
N LEU A 39 -15.59 -0.84 -15.04
CA LEU A 39 -14.91 -1.92 -14.33
C LEU A 39 -15.36 -3.31 -14.77
N GLU A 40 -16.66 -3.51 -15.01
CA GLU A 40 -17.24 -4.77 -15.49
C GLU A 40 -16.74 -5.11 -16.91
N ASN A 41 -16.67 -4.11 -17.80
CA ASN A 41 -16.08 -4.29 -19.12
C ASN A 41 -14.60 -4.68 -19.03
N TRP A 42 -13.80 -3.96 -18.22
CA TRP A 42 -12.39 -4.33 -17.98
C TRP A 42 -12.25 -5.74 -17.38
N GLN A 43 -13.15 -6.12 -16.46
CA GLN A 43 -13.17 -7.46 -15.89
C GLN A 43 -13.44 -8.53 -16.95
N PHE A 44 -14.41 -8.29 -17.83
CA PHE A 44 -14.79 -9.23 -18.88
C PHE A 44 -13.72 -9.36 -19.97
N GLU A 45 -13.16 -8.23 -20.43
CA GLU A 45 -12.24 -8.20 -21.58
C GLU A 45 -10.80 -8.54 -21.20
N GLU A 46 -10.32 -8.09 -20.03
CA GLU A 46 -8.88 -8.06 -19.73
C GLU A 46 -8.50 -8.72 -18.39
N TRP A 47 -9.16 -8.36 -17.29
CA TRP A 47 -8.74 -8.84 -15.96
C TRP A 47 -9.18 -10.27 -15.64
N GLY A 48 -10.27 -10.73 -16.27
CA GLY A 48 -10.84 -12.05 -16.05
C GLY A 48 -11.21 -12.30 -14.58
N SER A 49 -11.02 -13.54 -14.13
CA SER A 49 -11.37 -13.98 -12.77
C SER A 49 -10.44 -13.47 -11.66
N GLN A 50 -9.34 -12.80 -12.02
CA GLN A 50 -8.39 -12.26 -11.04
C GLN A 50 -8.93 -11.01 -10.32
N VAL A 51 -9.83 -10.27 -10.98
CA VAL A 51 -10.49 -9.07 -10.44
C VAL A 51 -11.98 -9.32 -10.40
N THR A 52 -12.64 -8.96 -9.30
CA THR A 52 -14.10 -8.92 -9.20
C THR A 52 -14.56 -7.46 -9.05
N ALA A 53 -15.27 -6.93 -10.03
CA ALA A 53 -15.97 -5.66 -9.91
C ALA A 53 -17.14 -5.83 -8.94
N VAL A 54 -17.27 -4.91 -7.98
CA VAL A 54 -18.32 -4.94 -6.96
C VAL A 54 -19.05 -3.61 -6.97
N SER A 55 -20.30 -3.64 -7.43
CA SER A 55 -21.21 -2.50 -7.40
C SER A 55 -21.83 -2.37 -6.01
N SER A 56 -21.18 -1.65 -5.11
CA SER A 56 -21.64 -1.48 -3.73
C SER A 56 -20.97 -0.30 -3.04
N ASP A 57 -21.62 0.25 -2.01
CA ASP A 57 -20.94 1.12 -1.07
C ASP A 57 -20.00 0.28 -0.19
N MET A 58 -18.75 0.73 -0.04
CA MET A 58 -17.73 0.01 0.73
C MET A 58 -18.10 -0.19 2.20
N TRP A 59 -19.00 0.62 2.75
CA TRP A 59 -19.46 0.51 4.14
C TRP A 59 -20.49 -0.62 4.32
N GLU A 60 -21.26 -0.93 3.28
CA GLU A 60 -22.33 -1.93 3.31
C GLU A 60 -21.87 -3.28 2.76
N TRP A 61 -20.86 -3.28 1.89
CA TRP A 61 -20.39 -4.49 1.24
C TRP A 61 -19.84 -5.53 2.23
N VAL A 62 -20.39 -6.74 2.15
CA VAL A 62 -19.89 -7.93 2.86
C VAL A 62 -18.86 -8.63 2.00
N ALA A 63 -17.59 -8.34 2.27
CA ALA A 63 -16.48 -8.97 1.59
C ALA A 63 -16.41 -10.45 1.98
N PRO A 64 -16.30 -11.37 1.01
CA PRO A 64 -16.18 -12.80 1.30
C PRO A 64 -14.82 -13.14 1.93
N GLU A 65 -13.84 -12.27 1.79
CA GLU A 65 -12.46 -12.44 2.25
C GLU A 65 -11.94 -11.12 2.85
N LYS A 66 -10.97 -11.21 3.76
CA LYS A 66 -10.35 -10.02 4.37
C LYS A 66 -9.36 -9.37 3.42
N ALA A 67 -9.29 -8.04 3.43
CA ALA A 67 -8.31 -7.30 2.65
C ALA A 67 -7.02 -7.10 3.44
N GLY A 68 -5.87 -7.29 2.79
CA GLY A 68 -4.54 -7.18 3.41
C GLY A 68 -3.67 -6.10 2.77
N ILE A 69 -2.81 -5.48 3.57
CA ILE A 69 -1.66 -4.70 3.12
C ILE A 69 -0.42 -5.57 3.34
N ILE A 70 0.37 -5.79 2.29
CA ILE A 70 1.65 -6.50 2.35
C ILE A 70 2.79 -5.51 2.17
N VAL A 71 3.93 -5.79 2.80
CA VAL A 71 5.14 -4.96 2.73
C VAL A 71 6.33 -5.86 2.38
N THR A 72 7.20 -5.38 1.51
CA THR A 72 8.46 -6.06 1.15
C THR A 72 9.59 -5.04 1.03
N PRO A 73 10.78 -5.30 1.60
CA PRO A 73 11.93 -4.45 1.42
C PRO A 73 12.51 -4.62 0.01
N ILE A 74 12.79 -3.49 -0.65
CA ILE A 74 13.42 -3.45 -1.97
C ILE A 74 14.64 -2.53 -1.96
N SER A 75 15.57 -2.76 -2.88
CA SER A 75 16.70 -1.88 -3.16
C SER A 75 16.67 -1.46 -4.62
N SER A 76 16.69 -0.15 -4.88
CA SER A 76 16.81 0.42 -6.23
C SER A 76 17.42 1.80 -6.16
N SER A 77 18.63 1.96 -6.67
CA SER A 77 19.30 3.26 -6.77
C SER A 77 18.59 4.17 -7.77
N LYS A 78 18.05 3.60 -8.86
CA LYS A 78 17.25 4.29 -9.87
C LYS A 78 16.01 4.93 -9.23
N LEU A 79 15.22 4.13 -8.52
CA LEU A 79 14.00 4.62 -7.84
C LEU A 79 14.33 5.65 -6.77
N TYR A 80 15.37 5.41 -5.97
CA TYR A 80 15.82 6.36 -4.95
C TYR A 80 16.15 7.74 -5.57
N ASN A 81 16.86 7.75 -6.70
CA ASN A 81 17.21 8.98 -7.40
C ASN A 81 15.99 9.67 -8.03
N GLU A 82 15.02 8.91 -8.54
CA GLU A 82 13.77 9.47 -9.06
C GLU A 82 12.94 10.12 -7.96
N VAL A 83 12.78 9.47 -6.80
CA VAL A 83 12.11 10.06 -5.64
C VAL A 83 12.87 11.32 -5.20
N ARG A 84 14.20 11.26 -5.10
CA ARG A 84 15.04 12.41 -4.73
C ARG A 84 14.84 13.61 -5.67
N ALA A 85 14.59 13.36 -6.96
CA ALA A 85 14.35 14.40 -7.95
C ALA A 85 12.96 15.05 -7.85
N CYS A 86 12.01 14.42 -7.14
CA CYS A 86 10.67 14.97 -6.89
C CYS A 86 10.62 16.06 -5.81
N ARG A 87 11.78 16.59 -5.36
CA ARG A 87 11.83 17.67 -4.38
C ARG A 87 11.11 18.91 -4.91
N GLU A 88 10.12 19.37 -4.16
CA GLU A 88 9.40 20.62 -4.43
C GLU A 88 10.05 21.80 -3.66
N LYS A 89 9.95 23.01 -4.22
CA LYS A 89 10.61 24.21 -3.64
C LYS A 89 9.92 24.70 -2.36
N ASP A 90 8.60 24.54 -2.29
CA ASP A 90 7.76 25.13 -1.24
C ASP A 90 7.32 24.11 -0.17
N ARG A 91 7.97 22.93 -0.15
CA ARG A 91 7.72 21.86 0.84
C ARG A 91 8.99 21.53 1.61
N ASP A 92 8.84 20.74 2.66
CA ASP A 92 9.97 20.14 3.37
C ASP A 92 10.92 19.45 2.36
N PRO A 93 12.24 19.71 2.39
CA PRO A 93 13.21 19.16 1.44
C PRO A 93 13.26 17.63 1.37
N GLU A 94 12.71 16.93 2.35
CA GLU A 94 12.65 15.46 2.42
C GLU A 94 11.22 14.90 2.29
N ALA A 95 10.20 15.75 2.08
CA ALA A 95 8.80 15.33 2.00
C ALA A 95 8.56 14.20 0.98
N GLN A 96 9.30 14.20 -0.13
CA GLN A 96 9.24 13.16 -1.16
C GLN A 96 9.62 11.77 -0.65
N PHE A 97 10.46 11.65 0.37
CA PHE A 97 10.79 10.35 0.98
C PHE A 97 9.74 9.89 2.01
N GLU A 98 8.86 10.79 2.42
CA GLU A 98 7.82 10.57 3.42
C GLU A 98 6.42 10.35 2.82
N MET A 99 6.35 10.04 1.52
CA MET A 99 5.09 9.75 0.84
C MET A 99 5.12 8.40 0.12
N LEU A 100 3.95 7.78 0.00
CA LEU A 100 3.78 6.52 -0.71
C LEU A 100 3.57 6.78 -2.20
N TYR A 101 4.22 5.99 -3.04
CA TYR A 101 4.10 6.10 -4.50
C TYR A 101 3.51 4.83 -5.10
N VAL A 102 2.68 5.02 -6.13
CA VAL A 102 2.27 3.93 -7.01
C VAL A 102 3.27 3.87 -8.16
N VAL A 103 4.15 2.86 -8.15
CA VAL A 103 5.22 2.71 -9.12
C VAL A 103 5.17 1.33 -9.75
N ARG A 104 5.38 1.25 -11.07
CA ARG A 104 5.76 0.01 -11.72
C ARG A 104 7.26 -0.16 -11.49
N LEU A 105 7.64 -1.06 -10.59
CA LEU A 105 9.06 -1.36 -10.39
C LEU A 105 9.61 -1.90 -11.73
N HIS A 106 10.92 -1.86 -11.95
CA HIS A 106 11.52 -2.47 -13.15
C HIS A 106 12.95 -2.87 -12.86
N ASP A 107 13.73 -1.88 -12.40
CA ASP A 107 15.13 -2.05 -12.02
C ASP A 107 15.25 -1.98 -10.49
N PHE A 108 15.01 -3.12 -9.83
CA PHE A 108 15.06 -3.24 -8.38
C PHE A 108 15.49 -4.65 -7.96
N HIS A 109 16.06 -4.74 -6.76
CA HIS A 109 16.36 -5.99 -6.10
C HIS A 109 15.44 -6.17 -4.89
N GLN A 110 14.65 -7.25 -4.88
CA GLN A 110 13.83 -7.60 -3.73
C GLN A 110 14.72 -8.23 -2.65
N LEU A 111 14.70 -7.64 -1.45
CA LEU A 111 15.59 -8.01 -0.37
C LEU A 111 15.05 -9.12 0.52
N SER A 112 13.74 -9.33 0.58
CA SER A 112 13.13 -10.41 1.38
C SER A 112 11.75 -10.76 0.83
N ALA A 113 11.18 -11.87 1.28
CA ALA A 113 9.82 -12.22 0.90
C ALA A 113 8.82 -11.18 1.47
N PRO A 114 7.74 -10.85 0.74
CA PRO A 114 6.70 -9.97 1.26
C PRO A 114 6.05 -10.55 2.52
N GLN A 115 5.71 -9.69 3.47
CA GLN A 115 5.01 -10.06 4.70
C GLN A 115 3.69 -9.28 4.84
N PRO A 116 2.63 -9.90 5.38
CA PRO A 116 1.41 -9.18 5.76
C PRO A 116 1.68 -8.13 6.85
N CYS A 117 1.17 -6.91 6.70
CA CYS A 117 1.22 -5.87 7.73
C CYS A 117 -0.15 -5.60 8.36
N PHE A 118 -1.14 -5.14 7.59
CA PHE A 118 -2.47 -4.83 8.12
C PHE A 118 -3.55 -5.65 7.44
N THR A 119 -4.61 -5.97 8.17
CA THR A 119 -5.78 -6.68 7.64
C THR A 119 -7.06 -5.96 8.06
N PHE A 120 -8.00 -5.85 7.13
CA PHE A 120 -9.31 -5.23 7.31
C PHE A 120 -10.42 -6.22 6.95
N SER A 121 -11.51 -6.17 7.72
CA SER A 121 -12.71 -6.97 7.47
C SER A 121 -13.85 -6.02 7.08
N HIS A 122 -14.64 -6.41 6.07
CA HIS A 122 -15.74 -5.61 5.57
C HIS A 122 -17.04 -6.46 5.50
N PRO A 123 -18.15 -6.00 6.11
CA PRO A 123 -18.24 -4.82 6.97
C PRO A 123 -17.50 -5.04 8.29
N ASN A 124 -16.96 -3.96 8.86
CA ASN A 124 -16.48 -4.00 10.23
C ASN A 124 -17.69 -3.85 11.18
N ARG A 125 -17.97 -4.87 11.98
CA ARG A 125 -19.12 -4.90 12.91
C ARG A 125 -18.74 -4.59 14.36
N ASP A 126 -17.52 -4.15 14.60
CA ASP A 126 -17.07 -3.76 15.93
C ASP A 126 -17.87 -2.54 16.43
N PRO A 127 -18.30 -2.52 17.70
CA PRO A 127 -19.11 -1.44 18.26
C PRO A 127 -18.39 -0.10 18.31
N MET A 128 -17.04 -0.12 18.34
CA MET A 128 -16.19 1.05 18.21
C MET A 128 -15.15 0.75 17.13
N ILE A 129 -15.30 1.39 15.97
CA ILE A 129 -14.39 1.18 14.84
C ILE A 129 -13.18 2.09 15.01
N ASP A 130 -12.11 1.54 15.61
CA ASP A 130 -10.78 2.10 15.48
C ASP A 130 -10.08 1.45 14.28
N ASN A 131 -9.66 2.26 13.31
CA ASN A 131 -8.89 1.81 12.15
C ASN A 131 -7.39 2.12 12.28
N ASN A 132 -6.94 2.68 13.41
CA ASN A 132 -5.52 2.85 13.69
C ASN A 132 -4.86 1.50 13.90
N ARG A 133 -3.66 1.31 13.38
CA ARG A 133 -2.94 0.03 13.42
C ARG A 133 -1.47 0.25 13.67
N TYR A 134 -0.84 -0.76 14.25
CA TYR A 134 0.60 -0.86 14.41
C TYR A 134 1.05 -2.29 14.06
N CYS A 135 2.08 -2.41 13.22
CA CYS A 135 2.70 -3.69 12.88
C CYS A 135 4.22 -3.57 13.04
N THR A 136 4.85 -4.68 13.43
CA THR A 136 6.30 -4.87 13.40
C THR A 136 6.60 -6.00 12.45
N LEU A 137 7.46 -5.74 11.45
CA LEU A 137 7.83 -6.67 10.41
C LEU A 137 9.32 -6.95 10.48
N GLU A 138 9.68 -8.22 10.40
CA GLU A 138 11.07 -8.66 10.50
C GLU A 138 11.47 -9.39 9.23
N PHE A 139 12.31 -8.76 8.43
CA PHE A 139 12.77 -9.30 7.16
C PHE A 139 14.17 -9.87 7.31
N PRO A 140 14.34 -11.21 7.23
CA PRO A 140 15.67 -11.79 7.11
C PRO A 140 16.25 -11.37 5.76
N GLN A 141 17.44 -10.76 5.78
CA GLN A 141 18.14 -10.33 4.58
C GLN A 141 18.99 -11.50 4.07
N PRO A 142 18.82 -11.96 2.81
CA PRO A 142 19.66 -12.99 2.23
C PRO A 142 21.11 -12.52 2.11
N ILE A 143 21.41 -11.32 1.58
CA ILE A 143 22.78 -10.92 1.22
C ILE A 143 22.99 -9.38 1.23
N THR A 144 24.12 -8.94 1.83
CA THR A 144 24.84 -7.62 1.77
C THR A 144 24.49 -6.47 2.72
N VAL A 145 24.40 -6.70 4.04
CA VAL A 145 24.78 -5.65 5.03
C VAL A 145 25.70 -6.22 6.11
N ARG A 146 25.47 -7.49 6.49
CA ARG A 146 26.37 -8.51 7.07
C ARG A 146 25.55 -9.80 7.08
N GLU A 147 26.15 -10.95 6.78
CA GLU A 147 25.45 -12.25 6.80
C GLU A 147 24.69 -12.43 8.13
N GLY A 148 23.39 -12.73 8.07
CA GLY A 148 22.55 -12.96 9.25
C GLY A 148 21.86 -11.73 9.87
N GLN A 149 21.91 -10.53 9.26
CA GLN A 149 21.18 -9.37 9.78
C GLN A 149 19.69 -9.37 9.40
N THR A 150 18.84 -9.13 10.40
CA THR A 150 17.39 -8.92 10.23
C THR A 150 17.10 -7.43 10.11
N THR A 151 16.31 -7.05 9.10
CA THR A 151 15.74 -5.70 9.01
C THR A 151 14.42 -5.67 9.75
N CYS A 152 14.32 -4.84 10.79
CA CYS A 152 13.08 -4.65 11.54
C CYS A 152 12.43 -3.33 11.10
N VAL A 153 11.17 -3.40 10.66
CA VAL A 153 10.37 -2.25 10.24
C VAL A 153 9.18 -2.12 11.17
N ARG A 154 8.93 -0.91 11.65
CA ARG A 154 7.72 -0.54 12.38
C ARG A 154 6.83 0.28 11.45
N PHE A 155 5.55 -0.06 11.41
CA PHE A 155 4.59 0.59 10.51
C PHE A 155 3.32 0.94 11.28
N TRP A 156 2.82 2.17 11.08
CA TRP A 156 1.61 2.67 11.71
C TRP A 156 0.62 3.13 10.65
N ARG A 157 -0.65 2.83 10.88
CA ARG A 157 -1.78 3.50 10.24
C ARG A 157 -2.40 4.41 11.28
N CYS A 158 -2.41 5.70 10.98
CA CYS A 158 -2.88 6.74 11.89
C CYS A 158 -4.08 7.46 11.26
N SER A 159 -4.94 8.04 12.09
CA SER A 159 -6.10 8.79 11.63
C SER A 159 -6.56 9.81 12.67
N ASN A 160 -7.27 10.83 12.18
CA ASN A 160 -8.06 11.76 12.97
C ASN A 160 -9.45 11.92 12.31
N SER A 161 -10.24 12.90 12.74
CA SER A 161 -11.59 13.11 12.22
C SER A 161 -11.66 13.55 10.75
N LYS A 162 -10.53 13.92 10.12
CA LYS A 162 -10.48 14.46 8.76
C LYS A 162 -9.58 13.67 7.83
N MET A 163 -8.55 13.01 8.35
CA MET A 163 -7.43 12.49 7.58
C MET A 163 -6.98 11.13 8.09
N VAL A 164 -6.43 10.33 7.17
CA VAL A 164 -5.69 9.09 7.44
C VAL A 164 -4.27 9.24 6.90
N TRP A 165 -3.26 8.72 7.59
CA TRP A 165 -1.88 8.68 7.10
C TRP A 165 -1.15 7.43 7.57
N TYR A 166 0.06 7.23 7.05
CA TYR A 166 0.95 6.16 7.46
C TYR A 166 2.26 6.75 7.97
N GLU A 167 2.82 6.11 8.98
CA GLU A 167 4.16 6.40 9.51
C GLU A 167 4.96 5.11 9.49
N TRP A 168 6.27 5.20 9.29
CA TRP A 168 7.15 4.03 9.32
C TRP A 168 8.56 4.36 9.77
N ALA A 169 9.23 3.36 10.34
CA ALA A 169 10.63 3.47 10.74
C ALA A 169 11.32 2.12 10.59
N VAL A 170 12.58 2.13 10.15
CA VAL A 170 13.48 0.99 10.29
C VAL A 170 14.08 1.06 11.70
N THR A 171 14.00 -0.01 12.49
CA THR A 171 14.54 -0.06 13.86
C THR A 171 15.70 -1.05 14.02
N ALA A 172 15.99 -1.85 13.00
CA ALA A 172 17.19 -2.69 12.94
C ALA A 172 17.60 -2.87 11.46
N PRO A 173 18.91 -2.98 11.14
CA PRO A 173 20.05 -2.99 12.06
C PRO A 173 20.45 -1.62 12.61
N VAL A 174 19.99 -0.53 11.99
CA VAL A 174 20.20 0.86 12.46
C VAL A 174 18.85 1.56 12.45
N CYS A 175 18.57 2.35 13.49
CA CYS A 175 17.34 3.12 13.56
C CYS A 175 17.33 4.27 12.56
N SER A 176 16.26 4.38 11.77
CA SER A 176 15.93 5.57 11.00
C SER A 176 15.11 6.55 11.83
N ALA A 177 14.94 7.78 11.34
CA ALA A 177 13.86 8.64 11.80
C ALA A 177 12.49 8.01 11.45
N ILE A 178 11.47 8.36 12.23
CA ILE A 178 10.07 8.10 11.85
C ILE A 178 9.76 8.95 10.63
N GLN A 179 9.28 8.31 9.57
CA GLN A 179 8.88 8.94 8.33
C GLN A 179 7.42 9.37 8.40
N ASN A 180 7.13 10.54 7.84
CA ASN A 180 5.80 11.16 7.79
C ASN A 180 5.13 11.36 9.17
N PRO A 181 5.85 11.79 10.21
CA PRO A 181 5.27 11.95 11.55
C PRO A 181 4.07 12.89 11.48
N THR A 182 2.95 12.52 12.10
CA THR A 182 1.69 13.28 12.13
C THR A 182 1.08 13.57 10.75
N GLY A 183 1.53 12.89 9.69
CA GLY A 183 1.05 13.13 8.33
C GLY A 183 1.57 14.42 7.72
N ARG A 184 2.72 14.94 8.18
CA ARG A 184 3.26 16.23 7.74
C ARG A 184 3.54 16.34 6.24
N SER A 185 3.82 15.22 5.58
CA SER A 185 4.20 15.16 4.16
C SER A 185 3.11 14.54 3.29
N TYR A 186 2.35 13.59 3.82
CA TYR A 186 1.26 12.92 3.10
C TYR A 186 0.10 12.51 4.01
N THR A 187 -1.13 12.83 3.56
CA THR A 187 -2.40 12.42 4.16
C THR A 187 -3.39 12.01 3.08
N ILE A 188 -4.37 11.20 3.47
CA ILE A 188 -5.51 10.75 2.68
C ILE A 188 -6.76 11.34 3.33
N GLY A 189 -7.49 12.18 2.58
CA GLY A 189 -8.77 12.74 3.05
C GLY A 189 -9.83 11.65 3.24
N LEU A 190 -10.62 11.77 4.30
CA LEU A 190 -11.78 10.92 4.60
C LEU A 190 -13.02 11.32 3.81
#